data_AF-A0A367IQ04-F1
#
_entry.id   AF-A0A367IQ04-F1
#
_cell.length_a   1.000
_cell.length_b   1.000
_cell.length_c   1.000
_cell.angle_alpha   90.00
_cell.angle_beta   90.00
_cell.angle_gamma   90.00
#
_symmetry.space_group_name_H-M   'P 1'
#
loop_
_entity.id
_entity.type
_entity.pdbx_description
1 polymer ?
#
loop_
_entity_poly.entity_id
_entity_poly.type
_entity_poly.pdbx_seq_one_letter_code
_entity_poly.pdbx_strand_id
1 'polypeptide(L)'
;HVTLMIDGHDSRATYLNAKDHTMYYSYKLKKSGFRTQVCTDINGMVLFVSKSAPCAENNDGSMLADMKLKRKVTKYDCVVVDGGYTLFLDRILARNSHLGEHNFVAPVRKQRHMELTEDEVKYNTILGSFRSAIEATFGEIGHLFHRFNGKSVIRVADTETFTVQFKLACILHNLKKFVRMGNIPCTEHHTYWMQPEFDYDNGCSTSVFDNIACGGIGVKKQHADVMEDLQQQLLMLDVNDQAVSGEEDDISADEHYEVEAIVNHRGPKHRREYLVKWVGYSDTSNSWLTAEMFDTSDMVKDYEKVVKARRSRN
;
A
#
# COMPACT_ATOMS: atom_id res chain seq x y z
N HIS A 1 20.63 10.01 0.18
CA HIS A 1 19.95 9.15 1.18
C HIS A 1 19.02 8.21 0.46
N VAL A 2 19.03 6.92 0.80
CA VAL A 2 18.06 5.93 0.28
C VAL A 2 16.92 5.83 1.28
N THR A 3 15.68 5.84 0.81
CA THR A 3 14.49 5.71 1.66
C THR A 3 13.74 4.41 1.40
N LEU A 4 13.73 3.94 0.15
CA LEU A 4 12.92 2.82 -0.30
C LEU A 4 13.76 1.81 -1.10
N MET A 5 13.36 0.55 -1.03
CA MET A 5 13.97 -0.55 -1.75
C MET A 5 12.87 -1.37 -2.42
N ILE A 6 13.01 -1.66 -3.72
CA ILE A 6 12.03 -2.41 -4.49
C ILE A 6 12.70 -3.62 -5.14
N ASP A 7 12.08 -4.79 -4.96
CA ASP A 7 12.48 -5.99 -5.69
C ASP A 7 11.31 -6.98 -5.94
N GLY A 8 11.53 -7.85 -6.92
CA GLY A 8 10.63 -8.93 -7.30
C GLY A 8 10.84 -10.18 -6.44
N HIS A 9 9.79 -10.56 -5.73
CA HIS A 9 9.72 -11.83 -5.00
C HIS A 9 9.06 -12.90 -5.87
N ASP A 10 9.79 -13.98 -6.16
CA ASP A 10 9.28 -15.15 -6.88
C ASP A 10 8.85 -16.23 -5.88
N SER A 11 7.55 -16.51 -5.82
CA SER A 11 6.97 -17.55 -4.99
C SER A 11 6.66 -18.80 -5.81
N ARG A 12 7.16 -19.95 -5.36
CA ARG A 12 6.89 -21.24 -6.02
C ARG A 12 5.43 -21.64 -5.82
N ALA A 13 4.68 -21.75 -6.91
CA ALA A 13 3.27 -22.10 -6.87
C ALA A 13 2.79 -22.74 -8.17
N THR A 14 1.80 -23.61 -8.05
CA THR A 14 1.08 -24.22 -9.16
C THR A 14 -0.34 -23.68 -9.18
N TYR A 15 -0.69 -22.98 -10.25
CA TYR A 15 -2.06 -22.54 -10.48
C TYR A 15 -2.88 -23.71 -11.02
N LEU A 16 -3.95 -24.09 -10.31
CA LEU A 16 -4.76 -25.29 -10.63
C LEU A 16 -5.62 -25.09 -11.88
N ASN A 17 -6.10 -23.87 -12.10
CA ASN A 17 -7.01 -23.53 -13.20
C ASN A 17 -6.26 -22.94 -14.42
N ALA A 18 -4.96 -23.25 -14.56
CA ALA A 18 -4.15 -22.71 -15.65
C ALA A 18 -4.58 -23.32 -16.98
N LYS A 19 -4.92 -22.47 -17.97
CA LYS A 19 -5.09 -22.93 -19.36
C LYS A 19 -3.76 -23.35 -19.98
N ASP A 20 -2.69 -22.65 -19.64
CA ASP A 20 -1.33 -22.94 -20.05
C ASP A 20 -0.39 -22.79 -18.84
N HIS A 21 0.28 -23.88 -18.47
CA HIS A 21 1.22 -23.91 -17.35
C HIS A 21 2.57 -23.27 -17.69
N THR A 22 2.90 -23.05 -18.96
CA THR A 22 4.17 -22.43 -19.38
C THR A 22 4.24 -20.96 -18.98
N MET A 23 3.09 -20.27 -18.92
CA MET A 23 2.97 -18.87 -18.50
C MET A 23 3.45 -18.60 -17.06
N TYR A 24 3.52 -19.64 -16.24
CA TYR A 24 3.91 -19.54 -14.84
C TYR A 24 5.38 -19.89 -14.61
N TYR A 25 6.13 -20.28 -15.65
CA TYR A 25 7.51 -20.69 -15.49
C TYR A 25 8.39 -19.51 -15.05
N SER A 26 9.03 -19.65 -13.88
CA SER A 26 10.08 -18.74 -13.42
C SER A 26 11.45 -19.29 -13.79
N TYR A 27 12.24 -18.50 -14.51
CA TYR A 27 13.64 -18.80 -14.79
C TYR A 27 14.51 -18.79 -13.51
N LYS A 28 14.14 -17.97 -12.52
CA LYS A 28 14.83 -17.88 -11.22
C LYS A 28 14.64 -19.16 -10.41
N LEU A 29 13.43 -19.71 -10.39
CA LEU A 29 13.09 -20.92 -9.64
C LEU A 29 13.28 -22.22 -10.45
N LYS A 30 13.40 -22.13 -11.78
CA LYS A 30 13.32 -23.25 -12.73
C LYS A 30 12.05 -24.09 -12.55
N LYS A 31 10.97 -23.47 -12.07
CA LYS A 31 9.69 -24.07 -11.69
C LYS A 31 8.56 -23.06 -11.91
N SER A 32 7.32 -23.54 -11.88
CA SER A 32 6.12 -22.68 -11.88
C SER A 32 6.07 -21.81 -10.62
N GLY A 33 5.66 -20.55 -10.78
CA GLY A 33 5.53 -19.59 -9.71
C GLY A 33 4.77 -18.33 -10.08
N PHE A 34 4.56 -17.51 -9.06
CA PHE A 34 4.08 -16.14 -9.19
C PHE A 34 5.20 -15.18 -8.83
N ARG A 35 5.23 -14.05 -9.53
CA ARG A 35 6.07 -12.91 -9.20
C ARG A 35 5.24 -11.85 -8.52
N THR A 36 5.80 -11.26 -7.47
CA THR A 36 5.19 -10.15 -6.75
C THR A 36 6.25 -9.08 -6.50
N GLN A 37 6.03 -7.87 -6.99
CA GLN A 37 6.84 -6.71 -6.62
C GLN A 37 6.53 -6.28 -5.18
N VAL A 38 7.58 -6.06 -4.40
CA VAL A 38 7.53 -5.68 -2.99
C VAL A 38 8.39 -4.44 -2.79
N CYS A 39 7.86 -3.45 -2.08
CA CYS A 39 8.61 -2.29 -1.62
C CYS A 39 8.81 -2.35 -0.11
N THR A 40 10.04 -2.16 0.35
CA THR A 40 10.40 -2.04 1.76
C THR A 40 11.05 -0.70 2.05
N ASP A 41 10.99 -0.25 3.29
CA ASP A 41 11.83 0.85 3.79
C ASP A 41 13.24 0.34 4.17
N ILE A 42 14.09 1.24 4.66
CA ILE A 42 15.45 0.93 5.15
C ILE A 42 15.47 0.08 6.43
N ASN A 43 14.37 0.03 7.20
CA ASN A 43 14.21 -0.84 8.37
C ASN A 43 13.71 -2.24 7.98
N GLY A 44 13.45 -2.44 6.68
CA GLY A 44 12.88 -3.66 6.12
C GLY A 44 11.42 -3.87 6.50
N MET A 45 10.68 -2.79 6.78
CA MET A 45 9.23 -2.80 6.86
C MET A 45 8.66 -2.82 5.45
N VAL A 46 7.73 -3.74 5.18
CA VAL A 46 7.05 -3.84 3.89
C VAL A 46 5.98 -2.77 3.78
N LEU A 47 6.15 -1.80 2.88
CA LEU A 47 5.22 -0.67 2.76
C LEU A 47 4.07 -0.95 1.80
N PHE A 48 4.38 -1.54 0.64
CA PHE A 48 3.36 -1.88 -0.34
C PHE A 48 3.79 -3.03 -1.25
N VAL A 49 2.78 -3.79 -1.68
CA VAL A 49 2.94 -5.02 -2.45
C VAL A 49 2.02 -4.97 -3.67
N SER A 50 2.55 -5.34 -4.84
CA SER A 50 1.78 -5.45 -6.08
C SER A 50 0.82 -6.66 -6.07
N LYS A 51 0.01 -6.81 -7.12
CA LYS A 51 -0.71 -8.08 -7.34
C LYS A 51 0.28 -9.15 -7.80
N SER A 52 0.13 -10.38 -7.32
CA SER A 52 0.94 -11.49 -7.80
C SER A 52 0.56 -11.83 -9.23
N ALA A 53 1.55 -12.04 -10.10
CA ALA A 53 1.35 -12.27 -11.53
C ALA A 53 2.18 -13.48 -12.03
N PRO A 54 1.78 -14.13 -13.14
CA PRO A 54 2.54 -15.25 -13.71
C PRO A 54 3.95 -14.84 -14.15
N CYS A 55 4.97 -15.64 -13.83
CA CYS A 55 6.38 -15.26 -14.01
C CYS A 55 6.86 -15.15 -15.47
N ALA A 56 6.23 -15.79 -16.44
CA ALA A 56 6.78 -15.84 -17.81
C ALA A 56 6.63 -14.50 -18.56
N GLU A 57 5.48 -13.85 -18.42
CA GLU A 57 5.18 -12.59 -19.12
C GLU A 57 5.45 -11.35 -18.25
N ASN A 58 5.49 -11.52 -16.93
CA ASN A 58 5.64 -10.42 -15.99
C ASN A 58 7.08 -10.34 -15.48
N ASN A 59 7.85 -9.43 -16.07
CA ASN A 59 9.18 -9.11 -15.59
C ASN A 59 9.13 -8.03 -14.50
N ASP A 60 10.27 -7.84 -13.85
CA ASP A 60 10.37 -6.94 -12.71
C ASP A 60 10.05 -5.48 -13.05
N GLY A 61 10.57 -4.98 -14.18
CA GLY A 61 10.34 -3.62 -14.62
C GLY A 61 8.91 -3.34 -15.10
N SER A 62 8.27 -4.30 -15.78
CA SER A 62 6.88 -4.17 -16.22
C SER A 62 5.94 -4.12 -15.02
N MET A 63 6.15 -5.00 -14.03
CA MET A 63 5.37 -4.99 -12.81
C MET A 63 5.55 -3.71 -11.99
N LEU A 64 6.78 -3.17 -11.94
CA LEU A 64 7.03 -1.88 -11.28
C LEU A 64 6.31 -0.73 -11.99
N ALA A 65 6.33 -0.70 -13.33
CA ALA A 65 5.61 0.31 -14.12
C ALA A 65 4.09 0.28 -13.90
N ASP A 66 3.52 -0.88 -13.54
CA ASP A 66 2.10 -1.05 -13.22
C ASP A 66 1.77 -0.80 -11.74
N MET A 67 2.78 -0.60 -10.87
CA MET A 67 2.62 -0.52 -9.40
C MET A 67 1.96 0.76 -8.88
N LYS A 68 1.62 1.71 -9.77
CA LYS A 68 0.97 3.02 -9.49
C LYS A 68 1.66 3.78 -8.35
N LEU A 69 2.90 4.23 -8.58
CA LEU A 69 3.75 4.87 -7.57
C LEU A 69 3.27 6.27 -7.12
N LYS A 70 2.38 6.93 -7.90
CA LYS A 70 1.85 8.27 -7.62
C LYS A 70 1.37 8.55 -6.19
N ARG A 71 0.78 7.56 -5.52
CA ARG A 71 0.26 7.71 -4.14
C ARG A 71 1.13 7.02 -3.09
N LYS A 72 2.31 6.53 -3.47
CA LYS A 72 3.14 5.63 -2.65
C LYS A 72 4.57 6.11 -2.48
N VAL A 73 5.06 6.90 -3.42
CA VAL A 73 6.44 7.42 -3.46
C VAL A 73 6.35 8.92 -3.67
N THR A 74 7.00 9.67 -2.80
CA THR A 74 7.06 11.13 -2.84
C THR A 74 8.26 11.60 -3.69
N LYS A 75 8.31 12.89 -4.03
CA LYS A 75 9.44 13.48 -4.77
C LYS A 75 10.75 13.51 -3.97
N TYR A 76 10.68 13.32 -2.65
CA TYR A 76 11.84 13.31 -1.75
C TYR A 76 12.40 11.90 -1.56
N ASP A 77 11.65 10.87 -1.98
CA ASP A 77 12.07 9.50 -1.84
C ASP A 77 13.17 9.14 -2.83
N CYS A 78 14.02 8.23 -2.38
CA CYS A 78 15.10 7.65 -3.15
C CYS A 78 14.95 6.13 -3.12
N VAL A 79 14.59 5.59 -4.28
CA VAL A 79 14.21 4.21 -4.50
C VAL A 79 15.38 3.44 -5.09
N VAL A 80 15.89 2.47 -4.35
CA VAL A 80 16.89 1.53 -4.86
C VAL A 80 16.20 0.45 -5.68
N VAL A 81 16.70 0.23 -6.89
CA VAL A 81 16.25 -0.80 -7.83
C VAL A 81 17.45 -1.57 -8.39
N ASP A 82 17.25 -2.82 -8.85
CA ASP A 82 18.32 -3.55 -9.57
C ASP A 82 18.57 -2.90 -10.95
N GLY A 83 19.74 -3.16 -11.52
CA GLY A 83 20.14 -2.60 -12.81
C GLY A 83 19.20 -2.97 -13.96
N GLY A 84 18.47 -4.08 -13.87
CA GLY A 84 17.48 -4.48 -14.88
C GLY A 84 16.27 -3.54 -14.97
N TYR A 85 15.93 -2.84 -13.90
CA TYR A 85 14.79 -1.92 -13.87
C TYR A 85 15.07 -0.63 -14.65
N THR A 86 16.34 -0.29 -14.89
CA THR A 86 16.74 0.92 -15.62
C THR A 86 16.15 0.99 -17.03
N LEU A 87 15.96 -0.17 -17.68
CA LEU A 87 15.33 -0.29 -19.00
C LEU A 87 13.85 0.14 -19.04
N PHE A 88 13.21 0.26 -17.88
CA PHE A 88 11.80 0.59 -17.73
C PHE A 88 11.57 1.96 -17.08
N LEU A 89 12.64 2.69 -16.72
CA LEU A 89 12.53 3.98 -16.03
C LEU A 89 11.71 4.99 -16.83
N ASP A 90 11.95 5.12 -18.14
CA ASP A 90 11.17 6.03 -18.99
C ASP A 90 9.66 5.77 -18.91
N ARG A 91 9.27 4.49 -18.92
CA ARG A 91 7.87 4.08 -18.80
C ARG A 91 7.31 4.32 -17.41
N ILE A 92 8.12 4.16 -16.37
CA ILE A 92 7.75 4.45 -14.97
C ILE A 92 7.53 5.95 -14.80
N LEU A 93 8.47 6.78 -15.26
CA LEU A 93 8.42 8.24 -15.16
C LEU A 93 7.28 8.84 -16.00
N ALA A 94 7.03 8.32 -17.20
CA ALA A 94 5.90 8.75 -18.03
C ALA A 94 4.54 8.58 -17.34
N ARG A 95 4.42 7.64 -16.40
CA ARG A 95 3.20 7.39 -15.61
C ARG A 95 3.18 8.12 -14.26
N ASN A 96 4.31 8.70 -13.85
CA ASN A 96 4.51 9.33 -12.53
C ASN A 96 5.23 10.66 -12.72
N SER A 97 4.50 11.69 -13.17
CA SER A 97 5.06 13.01 -13.52
C SER A 97 5.70 13.76 -12.35
N HIS A 98 5.47 13.32 -11.11
CA HIS A 98 6.04 13.92 -9.90
C HIS A 98 7.40 13.33 -9.51
N LEU A 99 7.84 12.24 -10.16
CA LEU A 99 9.14 11.62 -9.95
C LEU A 99 10.07 11.97 -11.11
N GLY A 100 11.36 12.07 -10.83
CA GLY A 100 12.42 12.17 -11.83
C GLY A 100 13.40 11.01 -11.74
N GLU A 101 14.35 10.96 -12.68
CA GLU A 101 15.41 9.94 -12.67
C GLU A 101 16.24 9.95 -11.38
N HIS A 102 16.43 11.13 -10.79
CA HIS A 102 17.15 11.31 -9.53
C HIS A 102 16.51 10.59 -8.33
N ASN A 103 15.23 10.22 -8.41
CA ASN A 103 14.55 9.43 -7.38
C ASN A 103 14.90 7.95 -7.45
N PHE A 104 15.51 7.46 -8.53
CA PHE A 104 15.81 6.05 -8.72
C PHE A 104 17.31 5.81 -8.77
N VAL A 105 17.76 4.85 -7.98
CA VAL A 105 19.19 4.53 -7.83
C VAL A 105 19.40 3.07 -8.17
N ALA A 106 20.32 2.82 -9.11
CA ALA A 106 20.63 1.48 -9.60
C ALA A 106 22.16 1.25 -9.64
N PRO A 107 22.61 -0.02 -9.58
CA PRO A 107 24.02 -0.36 -9.76
C PRO A 107 24.58 0.12 -11.09
N VAL A 108 25.78 0.69 -11.08
CA VAL A 108 26.51 1.07 -12.29
C VAL A 108 26.94 -0.19 -13.02
N ARG A 109 26.58 -0.30 -14.30
CA ARG A 109 26.98 -1.39 -15.19
C ARG A 109 27.69 -0.81 -16.41
N LYS A 110 28.88 -1.32 -16.72
CA LYS A 110 29.69 -0.93 -17.90
C LYS A 110 29.69 -2.03 -18.96
N GLN A 111 30.08 -1.68 -20.19
CA GLN A 111 30.26 -2.66 -21.26
C GLN A 111 31.33 -3.69 -20.90
N ARG A 112 31.22 -4.89 -21.50
CA ARG A 112 32.25 -5.94 -21.34
C ARG A 112 33.62 -5.36 -21.70
N HIS A 113 34.61 -5.60 -20.84
CA HIS A 113 36.01 -5.14 -20.93
C HIS A 113 36.31 -3.71 -20.45
N MET A 114 35.33 -2.95 -19.95
CA MET A 114 35.59 -1.74 -19.18
C MET A 114 35.52 -2.03 -17.69
N GLU A 115 36.61 -1.77 -16.97
CA GLU A 115 36.65 -1.93 -15.52
C GLU A 115 35.86 -0.82 -14.82
N LEU A 116 35.26 -1.17 -13.69
CA LEU A 116 34.65 -0.20 -12.80
C LEU A 116 35.75 0.55 -12.06
N THR A 117 35.56 1.86 -11.84
CA THR A 117 36.45 2.62 -10.99
C THR A 117 36.30 2.15 -9.54
N GLU A 118 37.29 2.42 -8.68
CA GLU A 118 37.20 2.05 -7.26
C GLU A 118 35.95 2.64 -6.60
N ASP A 119 35.55 3.85 -6.98
CA ASP A 119 34.38 4.52 -6.43
C ASP A 119 33.07 3.88 -6.92
N GLU A 120 33.00 3.44 -8.19
CA GLU A 120 31.86 2.68 -8.70
C GLU A 120 31.74 1.30 -8.04
N VAL A 121 32.87 0.66 -7.72
CA VAL A 121 32.89 -0.60 -6.97
C VAL A 121 32.36 -0.39 -5.55
N LYS A 122 32.83 0.66 -4.84
CA LYS A 122 32.31 1.03 -3.52
C LYS A 122 30.82 1.32 -3.58
N TYR A 123 30.38 2.12 -4.56
CA TYR A 123 28.98 2.45 -4.78
C TYR A 123 28.11 1.20 -5.02
N ASN A 124 28.54 0.31 -5.91
CA ASN A 124 27.83 -0.94 -6.19
C ASN A 124 27.82 -1.88 -4.97
N THR A 125 28.85 -1.86 -4.14
CA THR A 125 28.91 -2.63 -2.89
C THR A 125 27.85 -2.13 -1.91
N ILE A 126 27.72 -0.81 -1.74
CA ILE A 126 26.67 -0.20 -0.91
C ILE A 126 25.29 -0.56 -1.45
N LEU A 127 25.04 -0.43 -2.76
CA LEU A 127 23.77 -0.84 -3.35
C LEU A 127 23.48 -2.33 -3.23
N GLY A 128 24.51 -3.17 -3.32
CA GLY A 128 24.41 -4.60 -3.08
C GLY A 128 23.91 -4.92 -1.67
N SER A 129 24.31 -4.14 -0.67
CA SER A 129 23.84 -4.32 0.72
C SER A 129 22.33 -4.10 0.86
N PHE A 130 21.76 -3.12 0.14
CA PHE A 130 20.31 -2.90 0.11
C PHE A 130 19.60 -4.07 -0.56
N ARG A 131 20.11 -4.58 -1.68
CA ARG A 131 19.56 -5.81 -2.30
C ARG A 131 19.55 -6.98 -1.32
N SER A 132 20.64 -7.20 -0.61
CA SER A 132 20.69 -8.26 0.41
C SER A 132 19.69 -8.04 1.55
N ALA A 133 19.43 -6.79 1.93
CA ALA A 133 18.45 -6.47 2.98
C ALA A 133 17.00 -6.75 2.57
N ILE A 134 16.60 -6.49 1.31
CA ILE A 134 15.26 -6.88 0.84
C ILE A 134 15.14 -8.40 0.67
N GLU A 135 16.19 -9.06 0.18
CA GLU A 135 16.24 -10.53 0.09
C GLU A 135 16.18 -11.20 1.48
N ALA A 136 16.81 -10.61 2.49
CA ALA A 136 16.72 -11.05 3.88
C ALA A 136 15.28 -10.93 4.42
N THR A 137 14.58 -9.84 4.08
CA THR A 137 13.16 -9.65 4.43
C THR A 137 12.30 -10.76 3.82
N PHE A 138 12.54 -11.14 2.56
CA PHE A 138 11.87 -12.28 1.94
C PHE A 138 12.18 -13.61 2.63
N GLY A 139 13.43 -13.82 3.05
CA GLY A 139 13.85 -14.98 3.82
C GLY A 139 13.15 -15.08 5.18
N GLU A 140 13.02 -13.96 5.89
CA GLU A 140 12.30 -13.87 7.17
C GLU A 140 10.82 -14.22 7.01
N ILE A 141 10.16 -13.71 5.96
CA ILE A 141 8.77 -14.07 5.64
C ILE A 141 8.65 -15.58 5.35
N GLY A 142 9.56 -16.14 4.56
CA GLY A 142 9.58 -17.56 4.25
C GLY A 142 9.87 -18.47 5.45
N HIS A 143 10.57 -17.97 6.47
CA HIS A 143 10.77 -18.68 7.73
C HIS A 143 9.54 -18.58 8.65
N LEU A 144 8.86 -17.43 8.67
CA LEU A 144 7.67 -17.22 9.49
C LEU A 144 6.47 -18.02 8.98
N PHE A 145 6.29 -18.10 7.67
CA PHE A 145 5.13 -18.72 7.05
C PHE A 145 5.56 -19.90 6.19
N HIS A 146 5.22 -21.13 6.61
CA HIS A 146 5.62 -22.34 5.89
C HIS A 146 5.10 -22.36 4.44
N ARG A 147 3.93 -21.78 4.17
CA ARG A 147 3.42 -21.56 2.81
C ARG A 147 4.39 -20.80 1.90
N PHE A 148 5.15 -19.83 2.41
CA PHE A 148 6.05 -18.98 1.61
C PHE A 148 7.53 -19.38 1.68
N ASN A 149 7.85 -20.57 2.22
CA ASN A 149 9.23 -21.01 2.46
C ASN A 149 10.04 -21.39 1.19
N GLY A 150 9.44 -21.33 0.01
CA GLY A 150 10.05 -21.67 -1.28
C GLY A 150 10.32 -23.16 -1.53
N LYS A 151 10.23 -24.02 -0.50
CA LYS A 151 10.44 -25.47 -0.57
C LYS A 151 9.15 -26.21 -0.89
N SER A 152 8.05 -25.82 -0.23
CA SER A 152 6.73 -26.41 -0.44
C SER A 152 6.14 -25.96 -1.79
N VAL A 153 5.34 -26.83 -2.40
CA VAL A 153 4.59 -26.48 -3.62
C VAL A 153 3.24 -25.94 -3.19
N ILE A 154 3.05 -24.63 -3.32
CA ILE A 154 1.76 -24.00 -3.05
C ILE A 154 0.81 -24.32 -4.21
N ARG A 155 -0.37 -24.84 -3.92
CA ARG A 155 -1.43 -25.02 -4.91
C ARG A 155 -2.44 -23.89 -4.75
N VAL A 156 -2.72 -23.20 -5.84
CA VAL A 156 -3.55 -21.99 -5.83
C VAL A 156 -4.66 -22.14 -6.86
N ALA A 157 -5.91 -22.00 -6.41
CA ALA A 157 -7.08 -21.97 -7.30
C ALA A 157 -7.38 -20.55 -7.82
N ASP A 158 -7.06 -19.53 -7.02
CA ASP A 158 -7.29 -18.11 -7.32
C ASP A 158 -6.08 -17.25 -6.93
N THR A 159 -5.62 -16.43 -7.87
CA THR A 159 -4.46 -15.54 -7.71
C THR A 159 -4.74 -14.40 -6.72
N GLU A 160 -5.98 -13.96 -6.60
CA GLU A 160 -6.33 -12.89 -5.64
C GLU A 160 -6.20 -13.39 -4.21
N THR A 161 -6.70 -14.59 -3.92
CA THR A 161 -6.53 -15.27 -2.63
C THR A 161 -5.05 -15.39 -2.27
N PHE A 162 -4.20 -15.84 -3.21
CA PHE A 162 -2.75 -15.91 -2.98
C PHE A 162 -2.14 -14.55 -2.66
N THR A 163 -2.53 -13.50 -3.40
CA THR A 163 -2.06 -12.13 -3.18
C THR A 163 -2.46 -11.62 -1.79
N VAL A 164 -3.70 -11.88 -1.36
CA VAL A 164 -4.20 -11.47 -0.03
C VAL A 164 -3.45 -12.20 1.08
N GLN A 165 -3.22 -13.51 0.93
CA GLN A 165 -2.42 -14.29 1.87
C GLN A 165 -1.00 -13.72 1.99
N PHE A 166 -0.35 -13.43 0.86
CA PHE A 166 1.00 -12.86 0.89
C PHE A 166 1.04 -11.47 1.55
N LYS A 167 0.05 -10.61 1.26
CA LYS A 167 -0.09 -9.31 1.94
C LYS A 167 -0.29 -9.45 3.46
N LEU A 168 -1.09 -10.42 3.91
CA LEU A 168 -1.28 -10.69 5.33
C LEU A 168 0.04 -11.12 5.99
N ALA A 169 0.82 -11.98 5.33
CA ALA A 169 2.15 -12.36 5.81
C ALA A 169 3.09 -11.14 5.96
N CYS A 170 3.06 -10.21 5.01
CA CYS A 170 3.83 -8.96 5.11
C CYS A 170 3.39 -8.09 6.28
N ILE A 171 2.07 -7.97 6.55
CA ILE A 171 1.55 -7.20 7.67
C ILE A 171 1.98 -7.80 9.01
N LEU A 172 1.87 -9.12 9.15
CA LEU A 172 2.28 -9.82 10.36
C LEU A 172 3.81 -9.73 10.57
N HIS A 173 4.60 -9.83 9.50
CA HIS A 173 6.03 -9.57 9.55
C HIS A 173 6.34 -8.15 10.06
N ASN A 174 5.65 -7.14 9.53
CA ASN A 174 5.77 -5.76 9.99
C ASN A 174 5.39 -5.61 11.46
N LEU A 175 4.31 -6.26 11.92
CA LEU A 175 3.90 -6.25 13.33
C LEU A 175 5.03 -6.76 14.23
N LYS A 176 5.65 -7.90 13.87
CA LYS A 176 6.79 -8.46 14.62
C LYS A 176 7.96 -7.50 14.68
N LYS A 177 8.30 -6.84 13.57
CA LYS A 177 9.37 -5.83 13.53
C LYS A 177 9.02 -4.60 14.36
N PHE A 178 7.81 -4.10 14.23
CA PHE A 178 7.33 -2.91 14.95
C PHE A 178 7.36 -3.12 16.46
N VAL A 179 6.85 -4.26 16.95
CA VAL A 179 6.93 -4.65 18.36
C VAL A 179 8.38 -4.70 18.84
N ARG A 180 9.28 -5.29 18.06
CA ARG A 180 10.71 -5.39 18.40
C ARG A 180 11.38 -4.01 18.44
N MET A 181 11.05 -3.12 17.50
CA MET A 181 11.60 -1.76 17.42
C MET A 181 11.07 -0.87 18.54
N GLY A 182 9.77 -0.97 18.85
CA GLY A 182 9.10 -0.20 19.90
C GLY A 182 9.27 -0.76 21.31
N ASN A 183 9.96 -1.89 21.47
CA ASN A 183 10.12 -2.63 22.73
C ASN A 183 8.77 -2.83 23.46
N ILE A 184 7.72 -3.16 22.70
CA ILE A 184 6.35 -3.24 23.22
C ILE A 184 6.18 -4.55 23.99
N PRO A 185 5.62 -4.54 25.21
CA PRO A 185 5.36 -5.77 25.96
C PRO A 185 4.29 -6.61 25.25
N CYS A 186 4.66 -7.83 24.87
CA CYS A 186 3.74 -8.79 24.27
C CYS A 186 3.29 -9.84 25.27
N THR A 187 1.98 -10.05 25.34
CA THR A 187 1.36 -11.19 26.02
C THR A 187 1.47 -12.44 25.15
N GLU A 188 1.29 -13.63 25.74
CA GLU A 188 1.41 -14.91 25.03
C GLU A 188 0.48 -14.99 23.80
N HIS A 189 -0.77 -14.50 23.93
CA HIS A 189 -1.76 -14.57 22.86
C HIS A 189 -1.41 -13.70 21.64
N HIS A 190 -0.64 -12.61 21.80
CA HIS A 190 -0.15 -11.82 20.67
C HIS A 190 0.86 -12.57 19.79
N THR A 191 1.42 -13.66 20.30
CA THR A 191 2.47 -14.45 19.62
C THR A 191 1.98 -15.75 19.00
N TYR A 192 0.69 -16.08 19.14
CA TYR A 192 0.12 -17.32 18.60
C TYR A 192 0.29 -17.45 17.08
N TRP A 193 0.29 -16.35 16.35
CA TRP A 193 0.51 -16.38 14.91
C TRP A 193 1.95 -16.71 14.50
N MET A 194 2.90 -16.66 15.45
CA MET A 194 4.31 -17.01 15.21
C MET A 194 4.60 -18.50 15.47
N GLN A 195 3.61 -19.27 15.92
CA GLN A 195 3.76 -20.70 16.17
C GLN A 195 3.92 -21.46 14.84
N PRO A 196 4.71 -22.54 14.80
CA PRO A 196 4.92 -23.34 13.59
C PRO A 196 3.62 -23.87 12.95
N GLU A 197 2.57 -24.06 13.77
CA GLU A 197 1.26 -24.54 13.36
C GLU A 197 0.37 -23.44 12.76
N PHE A 198 0.74 -22.16 12.90
CA PHE A 198 0.01 -21.05 12.30
C PHE A 198 0.41 -20.89 10.83
N ASP A 199 -0.31 -21.59 9.95
CA ASP A 199 -0.22 -21.41 8.51
C ASP A 199 -1.62 -21.31 7.89
N TYR A 200 -1.69 -20.87 6.63
CA TYR A 200 -2.95 -20.73 5.92
C TYR A 200 -3.59 -22.11 5.73
N ASP A 201 -4.78 -22.31 6.31
CA ASP A 201 -5.53 -23.56 6.18
C ASP A 201 -5.79 -23.87 4.69
N ASN A 202 -5.53 -25.12 4.30
CA ASN A 202 -5.74 -25.62 2.95
C ASN A 202 -7.17 -26.14 2.75
N GLY A 203 -8.10 -25.80 3.66
CA GLY A 203 -9.49 -26.24 3.64
C GLY A 203 -9.67 -27.70 4.08
N CYS A 204 -8.72 -28.25 4.84
CA CYS A 204 -8.73 -29.65 5.27
C CYS A 204 -8.32 -29.85 6.74
N SER A 205 -8.15 -28.79 7.52
CA SER A 205 -7.91 -28.93 8.96
C SER A 205 -8.91 -28.12 9.76
N THR A 206 -9.50 -28.79 10.76
CA THR A 206 -10.23 -28.17 11.86
C THR A 206 -9.45 -26.96 12.36
N SER A 207 -10.11 -25.80 12.39
CA SER A 207 -9.47 -24.53 12.61
C SER A 207 -8.83 -24.49 14.00
N VAL A 208 -7.63 -23.92 14.13
CA VAL A 208 -7.00 -23.65 15.44
C VAL A 208 -7.89 -22.71 16.29
N PHE A 209 -8.83 -22.00 15.66
CA PHE A 209 -9.85 -21.19 16.31
C PHE A 209 -10.89 -21.99 17.10
N ASP A 210 -11.01 -23.31 16.89
CA ASP A 210 -11.87 -24.16 17.73
C ASP A 210 -11.32 -24.29 19.16
N ASN A 211 -10.02 -23.98 19.37
CA ASN A 211 -9.37 -24.01 20.68
C ASN A 211 -9.23 -22.64 21.35
N ILE A 212 -9.53 -21.54 20.64
CA ILE A 212 -9.66 -20.24 21.28
C ILE A 212 -11.08 -20.20 21.84
N ALA A 213 -11.23 -20.51 23.12
CA ALA A 213 -12.45 -20.23 23.85
C ALA A 213 -12.70 -18.71 23.79
N CYS A 214 -13.38 -18.28 22.73
CA CYS A 214 -13.86 -16.92 22.58
C CYS A 214 -14.82 -16.74 23.75
N GLY A 215 -14.42 -15.95 24.75
CA GLY A 215 -15.19 -15.74 25.97
C GLY A 215 -16.65 -15.49 25.62
N GLY A 216 -17.56 -16.10 26.39
CA GLY A 216 -19.00 -16.02 26.15
C GLY A 216 -19.45 -14.57 25.92
N ILE A 217 -20.61 -14.37 25.29
CA ILE A 217 -21.12 -13.06 24.84
C ILE A 217 -20.97 -11.94 25.88
N GLY A 218 -21.07 -12.24 27.18
CA GLY A 218 -20.81 -11.30 28.28
C GLY A 218 -19.38 -10.74 28.34
N VAL A 219 -18.35 -11.56 28.07
CA VAL A 219 -16.94 -11.16 28.03
C VAL A 219 -16.69 -10.24 26.82
N LYS A 220 -17.30 -10.55 25.66
CA LYS A 220 -17.21 -9.69 24.47
C LYS A 220 -17.84 -8.32 24.71
N LYS A 221 -18.94 -8.25 25.46
CA LYS A 221 -19.58 -6.99 25.82
C LYS A 221 -18.71 -6.14 26.75
N GLN A 222 -18.13 -6.77 27.78
CA GLN A 222 -17.18 -6.08 28.67
C GLN A 222 -15.97 -5.52 27.92
N HIS A 223 -15.40 -6.26 26.97
CA HIS A 223 -14.29 -5.76 26.14
C HIS A 223 -14.71 -4.62 25.20
N ALA A 224 -15.95 -4.65 24.68
CA ALA A 224 -16.47 -3.58 23.85
C ALA A 224 -16.67 -2.29 24.67
N ASP A 225 -17.26 -2.39 25.86
CA ASP A 225 -17.45 -1.26 26.76
C ASP A 225 -16.10 -0.63 27.18
N VAL A 226 -15.09 -1.47 27.45
CA VAL A 226 -13.72 -1.01 27.76
C VAL A 226 -13.05 -0.35 26.55
N MET A 227 -13.22 -0.89 25.34
CA MET A 227 -12.67 -0.26 24.13
C MET A 227 -13.33 1.09 23.84
N GLU A 228 -14.64 1.21 24.06
CA GLU A 228 -15.37 2.46 23.90
C GLU A 228 -14.86 3.52 24.89
N ASP A 229 -14.64 3.16 26.16
CA ASP A 229 -14.09 4.06 27.18
C ASP A 229 -12.64 4.51 26.83
N LEU A 230 -11.79 3.58 26.38
CA LEU A 230 -10.44 3.91 25.92
C LEU A 230 -10.43 4.82 24.68
N GLN A 231 -11.35 4.61 23.75
CA GLN A 231 -11.52 5.47 22.58
C GLN A 231 -11.98 6.88 22.99
N GLN A 232 -12.93 6.98 23.92
CA GLN A 232 -13.39 8.26 24.44
C GLN A 232 -12.27 8.99 25.18
N GLN A 233 -11.49 8.30 26.01
CA GLN A 233 -10.32 8.88 26.67
C GLN A 233 -9.26 9.36 25.68
N LEU A 234 -9.01 8.60 24.61
CA LEU A 234 -8.08 8.99 23.56
C LEU A 234 -8.54 10.25 22.82
N LEU A 235 -9.84 10.34 22.51
CA LEU A 235 -10.44 11.49 21.83
C LEU A 235 -10.55 12.74 22.73
N MET A 236 -10.56 12.54 24.06
CA MET A 236 -10.64 13.61 25.07
C MET A 236 -9.27 14.11 25.54
N LEU A 237 -8.16 13.54 25.04
CA LEU A 237 -6.82 14.06 25.32
C LEU A 237 -6.64 15.40 24.60
N ASP A 238 -6.80 16.48 25.36
CA ASP A 238 -6.55 17.85 24.94
C ASP A 238 -5.04 18.03 24.69
N VAL A 239 -4.64 18.06 23.42
CA VAL A 239 -3.24 18.26 23.01
C VAL A 239 -2.96 19.75 22.94
N ASN A 240 -2.61 20.34 24.08
CA ASN A 240 -2.11 21.71 24.17
C ASN A 240 -1.18 21.78 25.41
N ASP A 241 0.10 22.17 25.40
CA ASP A 241 1.02 22.71 24.41
C ASP A 241 2.43 22.62 25.04
N GLN A 242 3.48 22.33 24.25
CA GLN A 242 4.88 22.80 24.37
C GLN A 242 5.74 22.14 23.27
N ALA A 243 5.63 22.71 22.06
CA ALA A 243 6.66 22.97 21.04
C ALA A 243 7.74 21.92 20.65
N VAL A 244 7.78 21.55 19.36
CA VAL A 244 8.88 21.91 18.45
C VAL A 244 8.31 22.18 17.04
N SER A 245 8.62 23.36 16.51
CA SER A 245 8.27 23.92 15.22
C SER A 245 8.97 23.24 14.03
N GLY A 246 8.22 22.96 12.97
CA GLY A 246 8.73 22.72 11.63
C GLY A 246 7.59 22.94 10.64
N GLU A 247 7.65 24.04 9.90
CA GLU A 247 6.71 24.38 8.83
C GLU A 247 6.76 23.31 7.73
N GLU A 248 5.67 22.56 7.53
CA GLU A 248 5.36 21.93 6.25
C GLU A 248 3.85 22.07 6.00
N ASP A 249 3.52 22.73 4.89
CA ASP A 249 2.16 22.87 4.34
C ASP A 249 1.58 21.48 4.06
N ASP A 250 0.82 20.95 5.02
CA ASP A 250 -0.03 19.78 4.83
C ASP A 250 -1.44 20.26 4.45
N ILE A 251 -1.80 20.11 3.17
CA ILE A 251 -3.17 20.31 2.70
C ILE A 251 -3.99 19.16 3.29
N SER A 252 -4.52 19.39 4.49
CA SER A 252 -5.41 18.48 5.17
C SER A 252 -6.67 18.28 4.33
N ALA A 253 -7.05 17.00 4.14
CA ALA A 253 -8.18 16.60 3.32
C ALA A 253 -9.55 16.72 4.04
N ASP A 254 -9.67 17.57 5.07
CA ASP A 254 -10.88 17.71 5.90
C ASP A 254 -11.21 19.18 6.25
N GLU A 255 -10.81 20.15 5.42
CA GLU A 255 -11.27 21.53 5.58
C GLU A 255 -12.72 21.68 5.10
N HIS A 256 -13.66 21.65 6.05
CA HIS A 256 -15.06 21.96 5.82
C HIS A 256 -15.24 23.49 5.81
N TYR A 257 -15.66 24.04 4.69
CA TYR A 257 -15.90 25.48 4.53
C TYR A 257 -17.41 25.77 4.48
N GLU A 258 -17.86 26.82 5.18
CA GLU A 258 -19.26 27.22 5.14
C GLU A 258 -19.66 27.78 3.78
N VAL A 259 -20.74 27.22 3.22
CA VAL A 259 -21.32 27.63 1.95
C VAL A 259 -22.34 28.75 2.19
N GLU A 260 -22.14 29.90 1.54
CA GLU A 260 -23.08 31.02 1.57
C GLU A 260 -24.28 30.76 0.66
N ALA A 261 -24.01 30.38 -0.60
CA ALA A 261 -25.05 30.09 -1.58
C ALA A 261 -24.55 29.29 -2.79
N ILE A 262 -25.46 28.59 -3.47
CA ILE A 262 -25.22 28.03 -4.81
C ILE A 262 -25.62 29.07 -5.86
N VAL A 263 -24.65 29.57 -6.63
CA VAL A 263 -24.85 30.67 -7.58
C VAL A 263 -25.23 30.15 -8.96
N ASN A 264 -24.68 29.00 -9.37
CA ASN A 264 -24.90 28.46 -10.72
C ASN A 264 -24.80 26.93 -10.75
N HIS A 265 -25.21 26.32 -11.86
CA HIS A 265 -25.02 24.89 -12.12
C HIS A 265 -24.65 24.62 -13.58
N ARG A 266 -23.90 23.54 -13.83
CA ARG A 266 -23.56 23.08 -15.18
C ARG A 266 -23.66 21.56 -15.32
N GLY A 267 -23.82 21.10 -16.55
CA GLY A 267 -23.81 19.67 -16.89
C GLY A 267 -25.17 18.94 -16.74
N PRO A 268 -25.20 17.64 -17.14
CA PRO A 268 -26.39 16.81 -17.10
C PRO A 268 -26.76 16.44 -15.65
N LYS A 269 -28.04 16.20 -15.38
CA LYS A 269 -28.59 16.01 -14.02
C LYS A 269 -27.84 14.98 -13.15
N HIS A 270 -27.33 13.90 -13.75
CA HIS A 270 -26.65 12.80 -13.05
C HIS A 270 -25.16 13.07 -12.75
N ARG A 271 -24.57 14.13 -13.32
CA ARG A 271 -23.18 14.59 -13.08
C ARG A 271 -23.14 16.11 -13.02
N ARG A 272 -24.10 16.70 -12.31
CA ARG A 272 -24.27 18.14 -12.22
C ARG A 272 -23.27 18.71 -11.22
N GLU A 273 -22.56 19.73 -11.64
CA GLU A 273 -21.66 20.51 -10.78
C GLU A 273 -22.36 21.83 -10.41
N TYR A 274 -22.12 22.29 -9.19
CA TYR A 274 -22.70 23.49 -8.61
C TYR A 274 -21.59 24.50 -8.31
N LEU A 275 -21.77 25.75 -8.72
CA LEU A 275 -20.86 26.85 -8.40
C LEU A 275 -21.22 27.40 -7.02
N VAL A 276 -20.29 27.26 -6.10
CA VAL A 276 -20.47 27.57 -4.68
C VAL A 276 -19.83 28.91 -4.34
N LYS A 277 -20.60 29.75 -3.66
CA LYS A 277 -20.13 30.97 -3.01
C LYS A 277 -19.81 30.65 -1.56
N TRP A 278 -18.59 30.96 -1.14
CA TRP A 278 -18.09 30.70 0.21
C TRP A 278 -18.33 31.89 1.13
N VAL A 279 -18.72 31.62 2.38
CA VAL A 279 -18.94 32.68 3.39
C VAL A 279 -17.63 33.43 3.63
N GLY A 280 -17.65 34.75 3.48
CA GLY A 280 -16.49 35.61 3.78
C GLY A 280 -15.42 35.71 2.69
N TYR A 281 -15.58 35.01 1.55
CA TYR A 281 -14.67 35.10 0.41
C TYR A 281 -15.27 35.92 -0.74
N SER A 282 -14.44 36.46 -1.64
CA SER A 282 -14.90 37.20 -2.83
C SER A 282 -15.44 36.26 -3.92
N ASP A 283 -16.20 36.80 -4.88
CA ASP A 283 -16.81 36.01 -5.98
C ASP A 283 -15.76 35.34 -6.88
N THR A 284 -14.53 35.84 -6.87
CA THR A 284 -13.39 35.28 -7.58
C THR A 284 -12.95 33.93 -7.01
N SER A 285 -13.32 33.62 -5.77
CA SER A 285 -12.96 32.37 -5.09
C SER A 285 -14.05 31.29 -5.20
N ASN A 286 -15.08 31.52 -6.02
CA ASN A 286 -16.15 30.56 -6.20
C ASN A 286 -15.65 29.28 -6.88
N SER A 287 -16.01 28.13 -6.33
CA SER A 287 -15.53 26.81 -6.77
C SER A 287 -16.67 25.92 -7.24
N TRP A 288 -16.38 25.03 -8.19
CA TRP A 288 -17.35 24.04 -8.67
C TRP A 288 -17.25 22.77 -7.85
N LEU A 289 -18.35 22.35 -7.23
CA LEU A 289 -18.45 21.15 -6.41
C LEU A 289 -19.51 20.18 -6.94
N THR A 290 -19.31 18.88 -6.71
CA THR A 290 -20.31 17.85 -6.98
C THR A 290 -21.27 17.71 -5.80
N ALA A 291 -22.45 17.14 -6.02
CA ALA A 291 -23.44 16.93 -4.95
C ALA A 291 -22.93 16.06 -3.79
N GLU A 292 -21.91 15.21 -4.03
CA GLU A 292 -21.30 14.32 -3.04
C GLU A 292 -20.32 15.06 -2.10
N MET A 293 -19.93 16.28 -2.45
CA MET A 293 -19.00 17.12 -1.66
C MET A 293 -19.71 18.02 -0.64
N PHE A 294 -21.03 17.91 -0.49
CA PHE A 294 -21.80 18.66 0.50
C PHE A 294 -22.24 17.72 1.62
N ASP A 295 -21.97 18.09 2.88
CA ASP A 295 -22.40 17.31 4.05
C ASP A 295 -23.92 17.20 4.16
N THR A 296 -24.63 18.26 3.73
CA THR A 296 -26.09 18.33 3.75
C THR A 296 -26.64 18.57 2.35
N SER A 297 -27.52 17.66 1.92
CA SER A 297 -28.18 17.71 0.62
C SER A 297 -29.24 18.83 0.50
N ASP A 298 -29.54 19.53 1.59
CA ASP A 298 -30.67 20.47 1.65
C ASP A 298 -30.43 21.73 0.80
N MET A 299 -29.22 22.29 0.82
CA MET A 299 -28.81 23.42 -0.03
C MET A 299 -28.99 23.09 -1.53
N VAL A 300 -28.59 21.89 -1.95
CA VAL A 300 -28.72 21.42 -3.34
C VAL A 300 -30.19 21.24 -3.72
N LYS A 301 -31.00 20.64 -2.84
CA LYS A 301 -32.44 20.43 -3.08
C LYS A 301 -33.18 21.76 -3.24
N ASP A 302 -32.89 22.74 -2.40
CA ASP A 302 -33.58 24.04 -2.45
C ASP A 302 -33.21 24.82 -3.71
N TYR A 303 -31.94 24.80 -4.12
CA TYR A 303 -31.52 25.35 -5.40
C TYR A 303 -32.22 24.65 -6.59
N GLU A 304 -32.32 23.32 -6.59
CA GLU A 304 -33.02 22.59 -7.65
C GLU A 304 -34.52 22.92 -7.73
N LYS A 305 -35.20 23.13 -6.60
CA LYS A 305 -36.60 23.57 -6.57
C LYS A 305 -36.76 24.93 -7.26
N VAL A 306 -35.88 25.88 -6.95
CA VAL A 306 -35.89 27.22 -7.58
C VAL A 306 -35.63 27.12 -9.09
N VAL A 307 -34.68 26.29 -9.53
CA VAL A 307 -34.40 26.08 -10.95
C VAL A 307 -35.58 25.43 -11.68
N LYS A 308 -36.25 24.46 -11.06
CA LYS A 308 -37.48 23.85 -11.63
C LYS A 308 -38.61 24.86 -11.76
N ALA A 309 -38.84 25.68 -10.73
CA ALA A 309 -39.87 26.72 -10.74
C ALA A 309 -39.59 27.83 -11.78
N ARG A 310 -38.31 28.17 -12.02
CA ARG A 310 -37.91 29.08 -13.11
C ARG A 310 -38.11 28.47 -14.49
N ARG A 311 -37.87 27.16 -14.64
CA ARG A 311 -38.10 26.42 -15.89
C ARG A 311 -39.57 26.21 -16.24
N SER A 312 -40.48 26.21 -15.26
CA SER A 312 -41.93 26.08 -15.51
C SER A 312 -42.62 27.43 -15.81
N ARG A 313 -41.88 28.55 -15.72
CA ARG A 313 -42.38 29.91 -16.00
C ARG A 313 -41.90 30.49 -17.33
N ASN A 314 -41.01 29.77 -18.02
CA ASN A 314 -40.57 30.04 -19.40
C ASN A 314 -41.08 28.94 -20.32
#